data_AF-A0A7S0DUT6-F1
#
_entry.id   AF-A0A7S0DUT6-F1
#
_cell.length_a   1.000
_cell.length_b   1.000
_cell.length_c   1.000
_cell.angle_alpha   90.00
_cell.angle_beta   90.00
_cell.angle_gamma   90.00
#
_symmetry.space_group_name_H-M   'P 1'
#
loop_
_entity.id
_entity.type
_entity.pdbx_description
1 polymer ?
#
loop_
_entity_poly.entity_id
_entity_poly.type
_entity_poly.pdbx_seq_one_letter_code
_entity_poly.pdbx_strand_id
1 'polypeptide(L)'
;MAAPESTPKTEMKLTPTLIEWGVDAELWGATRNKQALLDLADAGDEAKARERITFLKKAVQGGHTKANDRPYAVTGVVPTGVDVAVVEAKLAQRVELKRDRDFDGADVIQAELLAMGIWINDKQRIWSASNTVYTLKGEVPAGVDVAAVEDMLARRMNEKKTGDFDAADAIQAELNGMGVFVNDRKKTWEASK
;
A
#
# COMPACT_ATOMS: atom_id res chain seq x y z
N MET A 1 -8.99 -54.73 -7.42
CA MET A 1 -9.32 -53.31 -7.24
C MET A 1 -8.09 -52.65 -6.62
N ALA A 2 -7.15 -52.20 -7.45
CA ALA A 2 -5.93 -51.53 -6.98
C ALA A 2 -6.18 -50.03 -7.03
N ALA A 3 -5.98 -49.35 -5.90
CA ALA A 3 -6.02 -47.90 -5.80
C ALA A 3 -4.97 -47.31 -6.77
N PRO A 4 -5.31 -46.34 -7.64
CA PRO A 4 -4.30 -45.69 -8.46
C PRO A 4 -3.33 -44.95 -7.55
N GLU A 5 -2.10 -45.38 -7.68
CA GLU A 5 -0.92 -45.04 -6.91
C GLU A 5 -0.71 -43.53 -6.86
N SER A 6 -0.32 -43.04 -5.68
CA SER A 6 0.09 -41.65 -5.48
C SER A 6 1.22 -41.32 -6.44
N THR A 7 0.91 -40.51 -7.46
CA THR A 7 1.87 -40.04 -8.43
C THR A 7 2.99 -39.25 -7.74
N PRO A 8 4.26 -39.46 -8.15
CA PRO A 8 5.43 -38.86 -7.52
C PRO A 8 5.35 -37.34 -7.63
N LYS A 9 5.83 -36.62 -6.61
CA LYS A 9 5.97 -35.15 -6.60
C LYS A 9 6.60 -34.67 -7.91
N THR A 10 5.77 -34.24 -8.84
CA THR A 10 6.15 -33.90 -10.21
C THR A 10 7.14 -32.75 -10.16
N GLU A 11 8.33 -32.95 -10.72
CA GLU A 11 9.23 -31.85 -11.04
C GLU A 11 8.45 -30.87 -11.93
N MET A 12 8.12 -29.70 -11.39
CA MET A 12 7.35 -28.64 -12.06
C MET A 12 8.22 -27.97 -13.15
N LYS A 13 8.58 -28.72 -14.18
CA LYS A 13 9.36 -28.24 -15.32
C LYS A 13 8.41 -27.77 -16.41
N LEU A 14 8.82 -26.74 -17.15
CA LEU A 14 8.16 -26.32 -18.39
C LEU A 14 8.12 -27.53 -19.34
N THR A 15 6.92 -27.97 -19.68
CA THR A 15 6.72 -29.03 -20.68
C THR A 15 6.66 -28.42 -22.08
N PRO A 16 7.08 -29.15 -23.13
CA PRO A 16 6.98 -28.68 -24.51
C PRO A 16 5.54 -28.29 -24.88
N THR A 17 4.53 -29.01 -24.36
CA THR A 17 3.11 -28.69 -24.54
C THR A 17 2.72 -27.31 -24.00
N LEU A 18 3.26 -26.90 -22.85
CA LEU A 18 3.00 -25.57 -22.29
C LEU A 18 3.70 -24.46 -23.08
N ILE A 19 4.90 -24.74 -23.61
CA ILE A 19 5.62 -23.83 -24.49
C ILE A 19 4.84 -23.62 -25.80
N GLU A 20 4.30 -24.69 -26.40
CA GLU A 20 3.45 -24.66 -27.59
C GLU A 20 2.17 -23.84 -27.36
N TRP A 21 1.62 -23.88 -26.14
CA TRP A 21 0.46 -23.07 -25.76
C TRP A 21 0.80 -21.60 -25.46
N GLY A 22 2.08 -21.23 -25.53
CA GLY A 22 2.55 -19.86 -25.34
C GLY A 22 2.87 -19.50 -23.89
N VAL A 23 3.20 -20.48 -23.05
CA VAL A 23 3.80 -20.26 -21.72
C VAL A 23 5.30 -20.06 -21.87
N ASP A 24 5.72 -18.81 -21.88
CA ASP A 24 7.14 -18.44 -21.90
C ASP A 24 7.80 -18.64 -20.52
N ALA A 25 9.13 -18.77 -20.46
CA ALA A 25 9.86 -18.93 -19.21
C ALA A 25 9.63 -17.77 -18.21
N GLU A 26 9.44 -16.56 -18.73
CA GLU A 26 9.06 -15.37 -17.96
C GLU A 26 7.66 -15.50 -17.36
N LEU A 27 6.69 -15.94 -18.16
CA LEU A 27 5.31 -16.18 -17.70
C LEU A 27 5.29 -17.28 -16.66
N TRP A 28 6.07 -18.35 -16.86
CA TRP A 28 6.21 -19.45 -15.90
C TRP A 28 6.82 -18.99 -14.58
N GLY A 29 7.86 -18.15 -14.63
CA GLY A 29 8.48 -17.56 -13.44
C GLY A 29 7.50 -16.68 -12.65
N ALA A 30 6.71 -15.86 -13.36
CA ALA A 30 5.69 -14.99 -12.77
C ALA A 30 4.43 -15.74 -12.30
N THR A 31 4.18 -16.95 -12.83
CA THR A 31 2.99 -17.72 -12.50
C THR A 31 3.13 -18.35 -11.12
N ARG A 32 2.30 -17.88 -10.20
CA ARG A 32 2.31 -18.34 -8.80
C ARG A 32 1.69 -19.74 -8.62
N ASN A 33 0.80 -20.16 -9.53
CA ASN A 33 0.18 -21.48 -9.51
C ASN A 33 0.54 -22.28 -10.78
N LYS A 34 1.78 -22.75 -10.83
CA LYS A 34 2.33 -23.60 -11.91
C LYS A 34 1.60 -24.94 -12.02
N GLN A 35 1.08 -25.45 -10.89
CA GLN A 35 0.35 -26.70 -10.84
C GLN A 35 -0.94 -26.66 -11.67
N ALA A 36 -1.66 -25.54 -11.66
CA ALA A 36 -2.88 -25.39 -12.46
C ALA A 36 -2.62 -25.44 -13.97
N LEU A 37 -1.45 -25.01 -14.44
CA LEU A 37 -1.08 -25.12 -15.85
C LEU A 37 -0.72 -26.56 -16.24
N LEU A 38 -0.04 -27.28 -15.35
CA LEU A 38 0.30 -28.69 -15.55
C LEU A 38 -0.95 -29.58 -15.56
N ASP A 39 -1.92 -29.30 -14.68
CA ASP A 39 -3.20 -30.01 -14.63
C ASP A 39 -4.02 -29.81 -15.92
N LEU A 40 -4.03 -28.59 -16.47
CA LEU A 40 -4.66 -28.31 -17.76
C LEU A 40 -3.93 -28.96 -18.95
N ALA A 41 -2.60 -29.13 -18.86
CA ALA A 41 -1.81 -29.84 -19.86
C ALA A 41 -2.05 -31.35 -19.83
N ASP A 42 -2.19 -31.93 -18.64
CA ASP A 42 -2.53 -33.35 -18.45
C ASP A 42 -3.97 -33.65 -18.91
N ALA A 43 -4.92 -32.76 -18.62
CA ALA A 43 -6.31 -32.88 -19.05
C ALA A 43 -6.51 -32.63 -20.56
N GLY A 44 -5.53 -32.05 -21.27
CA GLY A 44 -5.64 -31.70 -22.69
C GLY A 44 -6.61 -30.56 -22.99
N ASP A 45 -7.00 -29.78 -21.98
CA ASP A 45 -7.92 -28.64 -22.08
C ASP A 45 -7.20 -27.39 -22.66
N GLU A 46 -6.81 -27.47 -23.93
CA GLU A 46 -6.06 -26.41 -24.63
C GLU A 46 -6.79 -25.05 -24.60
N ALA A 47 -8.12 -25.03 -24.76
CA ALA A 47 -8.90 -23.80 -24.77
C ALA A 47 -8.84 -23.05 -23.42
N LYS A 48 -8.99 -23.78 -22.31
CA LYS A 48 -8.89 -23.20 -20.96
C LYS A 48 -7.47 -22.79 -20.63
N ALA A 49 -6.48 -23.58 -21.06
CA ALA A 49 -5.07 -23.23 -20.91
C ALA A 49 -4.76 -21.92 -21.62
N ARG A 50 -5.16 -21.76 -22.89
CA ARG A 50 -4.94 -20.53 -23.67
C ARG A 50 -5.63 -19.31 -23.06
N GLU A 51 -6.86 -19.46 -22.53
CA GLU A 51 -7.53 -18.38 -21.80
C GLU A 51 -6.78 -18.00 -20.53
N ARG A 52 -6.32 -19.00 -19.76
CA ARG A 52 -5.52 -18.79 -18.54
C ARG A 52 -4.19 -18.12 -18.86
N ILE A 53 -3.52 -18.52 -19.94
CA ILE A 53 -2.25 -17.96 -20.42
C ILE A 53 -2.45 -16.52 -20.87
N THR A 54 -3.53 -16.23 -21.59
CA THR A 54 -3.88 -14.87 -22.00
C THR A 54 -4.18 -13.98 -20.79
N PHE A 55 -4.87 -14.51 -19.78
CA PHE A 55 -5.12 -13.80 -18.52
C PHE A 55 -3.83 -13.57 -17.73
N LEU A 56 -2.94 -14.56 -17.67
CA LEU A 56 -1.63 -14.43 -17.04
C LEU A 56 -0.75 -13.42 -17.80
N LYS A 57 -0.73 -13.46 -19.14
CA LYS A 57 -0.02 -12.47 -19.98
C LYS A 57 -0.58 -11.07 -19.77
N LYS A 58 -1.91 -10.90 -19.72
CA LYS A 58 -2.55 -9.63 -19.36
C LYS A 58 -2.28 -9.21 -17.91
N ALA A 59 -2.15 -10.13 -16.97
CA ALA A 59 -1.83 -9.82 -15.58
C ALA A 59 -0.35 -9.48 -15.38
N VAL A 60 0.55 -10.05 -16.19
CA VAL A 60 1.97 -9.70 -16.24
C VAL A 60 2.15 -8.36 -16.95
N GLN A 61 1.49 -8.15 -18.08
CA GLN A 61 1.57 -6.93 -18.89
C GLN A 61 0.79 -5.74 -18.29
N GLY A 62 -0.38 -6.01 -17.71
CA GLY A 62 -1.21 -5.01 -17.03
C GLY A 62 -0.87 -4.82 -15.55
N GLY A 63 0.08 -5.61 -15.02
CA GLY A 63 0.32 -5.72 -13.60
C GLY A 63 -0.90 -6.26 -12.85
N HIS A 64 -0.68 -6.84 -11.68
CA HIS A 64 -1.78 -6.95 -10.72
C HIS A 64 -2.18 -5.51 -10.36
N THR A 65 -3.24 -4.97 -10.96
CA THR A 65 -3.89 -3.73 -10.47
C THR A 65 -4.58 -4.04 -9.15
N LYS A 66 -3.78 -4.35 -8.13
CA LYS A 66 -4.23 -4.20 -6.76
C LYS A 66 -4.62 -2.74 -6.63
N ALA A 67 -5.65 -2.45 -5.84
CA ALA A 67 -6.07 -1.09 -5.48
C ALA A 67 -4.92 -0.20 -4.91
N ASN A 68 -3.71 -0.77 -4.73
CA ASN A 68 -2.48 -0.12 -4.31
C ASN A 68 -1.67 0.60 -5.42
N ASP A 69 -2.07 0.55 -6.69
CA ASP A 69 -1.30 1.17 -7.80
C ASP A 69 -1.64 2.66 -8.08
N ARG A 70 -2.67 3.21 -7.43
CA ARG A 70 -3.31 4.51 -7.78
C ARG A 70 -2.63 5.83 -7.31
N PRO A 71 -1.40 6.25 -7.63
CA PRO A 71 -0.62 7.31 -6.90
C PRO A 71 -0.78 7.51 -5.37
N TYR A 72 0.23 8.01 -4.68
CA TYR A 72 0.02 8.45 -3.29
C TYR A 72 -0.57 9.86 -3.30
N ALA A 73 -1.60 10.13 -2.51
CA ALA A 73 -2.12 11.48 -2.33
C ALA A 73 -1.40 12.17 -1.18
N VAL A 74 -0.94 13.41 -1.39
CA VAL A 74 -0.48 14.25 -0.29
C VAL A 74 -1.68 14.62 0.58
N THR A 75 -1.55 14.48 1.89
CA THR A 75 -2.56 14.91 2.86
C THR A 75 -1.89 15.80 3.89
N GLY A 76 -2.48 16.95 4.19
CA GLY A 76 -1.92 17.92 5.14
C GLY A 76 -1.00 18.96 4.51
N VAL A 77 -0.22 19.63 5.35
CA VAL A 77 0.72 20.69 4.93
C VAL A 77 2.04 20.05 4.57
N VAL A 78 2.51 20.31 3.35
CA VAL A 78 3.86 19.93 2.94
C VAL A 78 4.83 20.71 3.84
N PRO A 79 5.81 20.04 4.49
CA PRO A 79 6.72 20.75 5.38
C PRO A 79 7.47 21.81 4.59
N THR A 80 7.52 23.04 5.11
CA THR A 80 8.22 24.16 4.47
C THR A 80 9.72 23.86 4.41
N GLY A 81 10.19 23.42 3.23
CA GLY A 81 11.57 22.96 3.01
C GLY A 81 11.67 21.56 2.38
N VAL A 82 10.56 20.86 2.20
CA VAL A 82 10.51 19.57 1.51
C VAL A 82 9.84 19.71 0.15
N ASP A 83 10.58 19.40 -0.91
CA ASP A 83 10.06 19.38 -2.27
C ASP A 83 9.11 18.20 -2.48
N VAL A 84 7.82 18.49 -2.68
CA VAL A 84 6.78 17.53 -3.05
C VAL A 84 7.24 16.62 -4.20
N ALA A 85 7.93 17.20 -5.19
CA ALA A 85 8.45 16.46 -6.34
C ALA A 85 9.49 15.39 -5.95
N VAL A 86 10.37 15.68 -4.99
CA VAL A 86 11.36 14.72 -4.49
C VAL A 86 10.68 13.59 -3.73
N VAL A 87 9.65 13.92 -2.96
CA VAL A 87 8.86 12.96 -2.19
C VAL A 87 8.06 12.04 -3.11
N GLU A 88 7.39 12.59 -4.10
CA GLU A 88 6.67 11.82 -5.12
C GLU A 88 7.61 10.93 -5.92
N ALA A 89 8.81 11.41 -6.27
CA ALA A 89 9.83 10.60 -6.94
C ALA A 89 10.29 9.43 -6.06
N LYS A 90 10.57 9.66 -4.77
CA LYS A 90 10.92 8.59 -3.82
C LYS A 90 9.77 7.61 -3.62
N LEU A 91 8.53 8.08 -3.54
CA LEU A 91 7.35 7.22 -3.42
C LEU A 91 7.15 6.35 -4.67
N ALA A 92 7.37 6.91 -5.86
CA ALA A 92 7.35 6.16 -7.12
C ALA A 92 8.44 5.07 -7.11
N GLN A 93 9.67 5.43 -6.77
CA GLN A 93 10.79 4.49 -6.66
C GLN A 93 10.49 3.37 -5.64
N ARG A 94 9.88 3.70 -4.49
CA ARG A 94 9.43 2.71 -3.49
C ARG A 94 8.38 1.76 -4.06
N VAL A 95 7.43 2.26 -4.86
CA VAL A 95 6.41 1.42 -5.51
C VAL A 95 7.05 0.46 -6.49
N GLU A 96 8.04 0.91 -7.25
CA GLU A 96 8.83 0.07 -8.16
C GLU A 96 9.63 -0.99 -7.40
N LEU A 97 10.30 -0.62 -6.31
CA LEU A 97 11.04 -1.58 -5.46
C LEU A 97 10.11 -2.63 -4.84
N LYS A 98 8.94 -2.21 -4.31
CA LYS A 98 7.92 -3.14 -3.82
C LYS A 98 7.33 -4.01 -4.93
N ARG A 99 7.29 -3.52 -6.17
CA ARG A 99 6.87 -4.29 -7.35
C ARG A 99 7.89 -5.38 -7.68
N ASP A 100 9.18 -5.07 -7.57
CA ASP A 100 10.28 -6.02 -7.75
C ASP A 100 10.44 -6.99 -6.55
N ARG A 101 9.67 -6.78 -5.48
CA ARG A 101 9.75 -7.49 -4.18
C ARG A 101 11.06 -7.20 -3.45
N ASP A 102 11.73 -6.11 -3.82
CA ASP A 102 12.86 -5.55 -3.10
C ASP A 102 12.33 -4.73 -1.91
N PHE A 103 12.09 -5.43 -0.80
CA PHE A 103 11.56 -4.80 0.41
C PHE A 103 12.63 -4.01 1.17
N ASP A 104 13.90 -4.35 1.00
CA ASP A 104 15.03 -3.70 1.65
C ASP A 104 15.22 -2.27 1.11
N GLY A 105 15.28 -2.11 -0.21
CA GLY A 105 15.33 -0.80 -0.85
C GLY A 105 14.09 0.04 -0.55
N ALA A 106 12.91 -0.59 -0.47
CA ALA A 106 11.69 0.10 -0.08
C ALA A 106 11.72 0.62 1.37
N ASP A 107 12.42 -0.08 2.27
CA ASP A 107 12.62 0.32 3.67
C ASP A 107 13.63 1.47 3.78
N VAL A 108 14.71 1.44 3.00
CA VAL A 108 15.67 2.55 2.90
C VAL A 108 14.96 3.84 2.49
N ILE A 109 14.13 3.80 1.44
CA ILE A 109 13.37 4.96 1.00
C ILE A 109 12.39 5.44 2.08
N GLN A 110 11.77 4.51 2.80
CA GLN A 110 10.87 4.84 3.90
C GLN A 110 11.62 5.53 5.05
N ALA A 111 12.82 5.08 5.38
CA ALA A 111 13.67 5.69 6.41
C ALA A 111 14.14 7.09 6.00
N GLU A 112 14.50 7.31 4.73
CA GLU A 112 14.84 8.64 4.21
C GLU A 112 13.64 9.60 4.27
N LEU A 113 12.45 9.12 3.88
CA LEU A 113 11.21 9.90 3.96
C LEU A 113 10.90 10.25 5.42
N LEU A 114 11.02 9.29 6.34
CA LEU A 114 10.85 9.53 7.77
C LEU A 114 11.88 10.53 8.32
N ALA A 115 13.14 10.48 7.87
CA ALA A 115 14.19 11.42 8.26
C ALA A 115 13.89 12.85 7.79
N MET A 116 13.18 13.00 6.67
CA MET A 116 12.63 14.27 6.20
C MET A 116 11.33 14.68 6.92
N GLY A 117 10.89 13.91 7.92
CA GLY A 117 9.64 14.12 8.66
C GLY A 117 8.40 13.60 7.94
N ILE A 118 8.55 12.81 6.87
CA ILE A 118 7.45 12.36 6.03
C ILE A 118 6.97 10.98 6.45
N TRP A 119 5.69 10.92 6.79
CA TRP A 119 4.98 9.70 7.14
C TRP A 119 4.17 9.19 5.96
N ILE A 120 4.31 7.90 5.67
CA ILE A 120 3.64 7.23 4.55
C ILE A 120 2.63 6.23 5.11
N ASN A 121 1.39 6.31 4.63
CA ASN A 121 0.35 5.36 4.96
C ASN A 121 -0.05 4.57 3.71
N ASP A 122 0.52 3.37 3.56
CA ASP A 122 0.32 2.47 2.42
C ASP A 122 -1.14 2.00 2.28
N LYS A 123 -1.88 1.92 3.40
CA LYS A 123 -3.26 1.45 3.42
C LYS A 123 -4.22 2.47 2.83
N GLN A 124 -3.99 3.74 3.13
CA GLN A 124 -4.76 4.86 2.59
C GLN A 124 -4.12 5.45 1.31
N ARG A 125 -2.88 5.04 1.01
CA ARG A 125 -1.99 5.61 0.00
C ARG A 125 -1.95 7.12 0.05
N ILE A 126 -1.63 7.58 1.25
CA ILE A 126 -1.40 8.99 1.54
C ILE A 126 -0.03 9.16 2.17
N TRP A 127 0.58 10.33 1.98
CA TRP A 127 1.78 10.73 2.70
C TRP A 127 1.57 12.14 3.29
N SER A 128 2.18 12.39 4.45
CA SER A 128 2.07 13.66 5.18
C SER A 128 3.38 14.00 5.87
N ALA A 129 3.60 15.30 6.13
CA ALA A 129 4.66 15.84 6.99
C ALA A 129 4.48 15.49 8.48
N SER A 130 3.30 15.00 8.85
CA SER A 130 2.91 14.79 10.23
C SER A 130 2.63 13.31 10.48
N ASN A 131 3.06 12.80 11.63
CA ASN A 131 2.72 11.46 12.12
C ASN A 131 1.26 11.33 12.58
N THR A 132 0.42 12.29 12.21
CA THR A 132 -0.99 12.27 12.55
C THR A 132 -1.66 11.18 11.71
N VAL A 133 -2.04 10.10 12.38
CA VAL A 133 -2.91 9.08 11.77
C VAL A 133 -4.31 9.67 11.47
N TYR A 134 -4.58 10.90 11.90
CA TYR A 134 -5.84 11.58 11.68
C TYR A 134 -5.85 12.29 10.32
N THR A 135 -6.74 11.85 9.43
CA THR A 135 -6.92 12.48 8.12
C THR A 135 -7.87 13.69 8.26
N LEU A 136 -7.50 14.84 7.66
CA LEU A 136 -8.43 15.97 7.52
C LEU A 136 -9.62 15.52 6.68
N LYS A 137 -10.83 15.74 7.21
CA LYS A 137 -12.08 15.43 6.55
C LYS A 137 -12.90 16.72 6.39
N GLY A 138 -12.88 17.29 5.20
CA GLY A 138 -13.63 18.52 4.89
C GLY A 138 -12.71 19.72 4.74
N GLU A 139 -13.21 20.89 5.13
CA GLU A 139 -12.47 22.16 5.05
C GLU A 139 -11.72 22.46 6.34
N VAL A 140 -10.58 23.12 6.21
CA VAL A 140 -9.81 23.65 7.34
C VAL A 140 -10.60 24.79 7.96
N PRO A 141 -10.77 24.84 9.29
CA PRO A 141 -11.44 25.97 9.92
C PRO A 141 -10.73 27.29 9.60
N ALA A 142 -11.51 28.34 9.32
CA ALA A 142 -10.97 29.63 8.88
C ALA A 142 -10.09 30.26 9.98
N GLY A 143 -8.80 30.44 9.67
CA GLY A 143 -7.82 30.98 10.62
C GLY A 143 -7.09 29.92 11.46
N VAL A 144 -7.30 28.63 11.19
CA VAL A 144 -6.60 27.54 11.86
C VAL A 144 -5.53 26.95 10.94
N ASP A 145 -4.29 26.93 11.42
CA ASP A 145 -3.20 26.26 10.75
C ASP A 145 -3.33 24.74 10.88
N VAL A 146 -3.50 24.07 9.74
CA VAL A 146 -3.48 22.60 9.63
C VAL A 146 -2.25 22.03 10.32
N ALA A 147 -1.08 22.66 10.15
CA ALA A 147 0.17 22.22 10.77
C ALA A 147 0.12 22.29 12.31
N ALA A 148 -0.48 23.35 12.87
CA ALA A 148 -0.64 23.49 14.32
C ALA A 148 -1.60 22.42 14.87
N VAL A 149 -2.72 22.19 14.18
CA VAL A 149 -3.68 21.14 14.52
C VAL A 149 -3.04 19.76 14.48
N GLU A 150 -2.22 19.51 13.45
CA GLU A 150 -1.52 18.24 13.33
C GLU A 150 -0.47 18.04 14.44
N ASP A 151 0.29 19.07 14.81
CA ASP A 151 1.21 19.00 15.96
C ASP A 151 0.46 18.68 17.26
N MET A 152 -0.66 19.35 17.50
CA MET A 152 -1.52 19.10 18.66
C MET A 152 -2.07 17.66 18.65
N LEU A 153 -2.53 17.17 17.51
CA LEU A 153 -2.99 15.79 17.36
C LEU A 153 -1.87 14.76 17.62
N ALA A 154 -0.66 15.04 17.16
CA ALA A 154 0.52 14.21 17.42
C ALA A 154 0.88 14.19 18.91
N ARG A 155 0.88 15.36 19.57
CA ARG A 155 1.09 15.49 21.02
C ARG A 155 0.03 14.74 21.79
N ARG A 156 -1.26 14.95 21.49
CA ARG A 156 -2.38 14.20 22.10
C ARG A 156 -2.21 12.68 21.97
N MET A 157 -1.69 12.20 20.84
CA MET A 157 -1.45 10.78 20.63
C MET A 157 -0.30 10.26 21.50
N ASN A 158 0.76 11.06 21.67
CA ASN A 158 1.85 10.75 22.59
C ASN A 158 1.35 10.72 24.04
N GLU A 159 0.57 11.71 24.48
CA GLU A 159 -0.02 11.77 25.82
C GLU A 159 -0.95 10.57 26.10
N LYS A 160 -1.82 10.21 25.14
CA LYS A 160 -2.64 8.98 25.26
C LYS A 160 -1.80 7.71 25.32
N LYS A 161 -0.62 7.69 24.69
CA LYS A 161 0.30 6.54 24.70
C LYS A 161 1.08 6.45 26.01
N THR A 162 1.42 7.57 26.63
CA THR A 162 2.04 7.64 27.95
C THR A 162 1.03 7.40 29.09
N GLY A 163 -0.28 7.41 28.78
CA GLY A 163 -1.36 7.20 29.73
C GLY A 163 -1.84 8.48 30.40
N ASP A 164 -1.36 9.63 29.94
CA ASP A 164 -1.78 10.94 30.41
C ASP A 164 -3.04 11.40 29.67
N PHE A 165 -4.19 10.97 30.18
CA PHE A 165 -5.49 11.28 29.57
C PHE A 165 -5.92 12.73 29.83
N ASP A 166 -5.44 13.35 30.89
CA ASP A 166 -5.77 14.73 31.28
C ASP A 166 -5.14 15.74 30.30
N ALA A 167 -3.84 15.58 30.01
CA ALA A 167 -3.17 16.38 28.98
C ALA A 167 -3.76 16.14 27.58
N ALA A 168 -4.16 14.91 27.28
CA ALA A 168 -4.85 14.60 26.02
C ALA A 168 -6.22 15.28 25.90
N ASP A 169 -6.96 15.42 27.01
CA ASP A 169 -8.25 16.11 27.06
C ASP A 169 -8.06 17.63 26.98
N ALA A 170 -7.03 18.19 27.63
CA ALA A 170 -6.65 19.59 27.50
C ALA A 170 -6.36 19.98 26.04
N ILE A 171 -5.58 19.15 25.33
CA ILE A 171 -5.31 19.36 23.89
C ILE A 171 -6.59 19.24 23.06
N GLN A 172 -7.50 18.32 23.41
CA GLN A 172 -8.78 18.18 22.73
C GLN A 172 -9.68 19.41 22.95
N ALA A 173 -9.70 19.98 24.15
CA ALA A 173 -10.44 21.19 24.47
C ALA A 173 -9.88 22.40 23.69
N GLU A 174 -8.56 22.48 23.57
CA GLU A 174 -7.89 23.54 22.81
C GLU A 174 -8.18 23.42 21.31
N LEU A 175 -8.15 22.21 20.75
CA LEU A 175 -8.59 21.92 19.37
C LEU A 175 -10.06 22.31 19.16
N ASN A 176 -10.95 21.96 20.09
CA ASN A 176 -12.36 22.33 20.01
C ASN A 176 -12.56 23.86 20.09
N GLY A 177 -11.77 24.54 20.93
CA GLY A 177 -11.74 26.01 21.01
C GLY A 177 -11.30 26.68 19.70
N MET A 178 -10.44 26.04 18.91
CA MET A 178 -10.08 26.47 17.56
C MET A 178 -11.15 26.11 16.51
N GLY A 179 -12.26 25.47 16.90
CA GLY A 179 -13.26 24.98 15.97
C GLY A 179 -12.80 23.75 15.19
N VAL A 180 -12.01 22.87 15.82
CA VAL A 180 -11.59 21.58 15.26
C VAL A 180 -12.27 20.44 16.01
N PHE A 181 -13.00 19.60 15.29
CA PHE A 181 -13.63 18.39 15.80
C PHE A 181 -12.78 17.16 15.45
N VAL A 182 -12.35 16.40 16.47
CA VAL A 182 -11.53 15.20 16.30
C VAL A 182 -12.35 13.93 16.49
N ASN A 183 -12.32 13.03 15.50
CA ASN A 183 -12.96 11.73 15.53
C ASN A 183 -11.93 10.60 15.69
N ASP A 184 -11.76 10.10 16.91
CA ASP A 184 -10.83 9.02 17.25
C ASP A 184 -11.19 7.69 16.56
N ARG A 185 -12.50 7.40 16.46
CA ARG A 185 -13.00 6.15 15.87
C ARG A 185 -12.71 6.08 14.37
N LYS A 186 -12.87 7.20 13.68
CA LYS A 186 -12.60 7.30 12.23
C LYS A 186 -11.15 7.70 11.93
N LYS A 187 -10.38 8.09 12.95
CA LYS A 187 -9.08 8.75 12.81
C LYS A 187 -9.18 9.88 11.77
N THR A 188 -10.14 10.76 11.98
CA THR A 188 -10.32 11.95 11.15
C THR A 188 -10.49 13.17 12.01
N TRP A 189 -10.13 14.33 11.50
CA TRP A 189 -10.46 15.61 12.12
C TRP A 189 -11.11 16.51 11.09
N GLU A 190 -12.06 17.34 11.50
CA GLU A 190 -12.86 18.21 10.63
C GLU A 190 -13.11 19.55 11.30
N ALA A 191 -13.40 20.60 10.52
CA ALA A 191 -13.87 21.85 11.12
C ALA A 191 -15.17 21.60 11.88
N SER A 192 -15.20 22.00 13.15
CA SER A 192 -16.40 22.06 13.94
C SER A 192 -17.33 23.11 13.35
N LYS A 193 -18.57 22.69 13.07
CA LYS A 193 -19.59 23.49 12.40
C LYS A 193 -20.37 24.38 13.36
#